data_AF-A0A4R0RMT1-F1
#
_entry.id   AF-A0A4R0RMT1-F1
#
_cell.length_a   1.000
_cell.length_b   1.000
_cell.length_c   1.000
_cell.angle_alpha   90.00
_cell.angle_beta   90.00
_cell.angle_gamma   90.00
#
_symmetry.space_group_name_H-M   'P 1'
#
loop_
_entity.id
_entity.type
_entity.pdbx_description
1 polymer ?
#
loop_
_entity_poly.entity_id
_entity_poly.type
_entity_poly.pdbx_seq_one_letter_code
_entity_poly.pdbx_strand_id
1 'polypeptide(L)'
;MPAAISSTDGTAVHNGAGSTASSQVDEAKALERLLEVSTLVLAQAVNLVDNSLVSDDQLTAKSQYIPGSTIGKHLRHARDHFMLLMDSMTTSAPHILNYDVRSRNTPMESCRQSALDAFSEAIARLRREVPTIALDEPITLHAVTPYPQIVQTSFGRELWFAALHAVHHWSMVRVIAGEMGITLEESFGFAPSTLVHQGSEAPLGKPKI
;
A
#
# COMPACT_ATOMS: atom_id res chain seq x y z
N MET A 1 -20.45 37.68 -53.27
CA MET A 1 -21.04 38.79 -52.50
C MET A 1 -22.48 38.40 -52.16
N PRO A 2 -23.01 38.60 -50.95
CA PRO A 2 -22.66 39.48 -49.81
C PRO A 2 -22.10 38.65 -48.63
N ALA A 3 -22.14 39.06 -47.36
CA ALA A 3 -21.46 40.13 -46.62
C ALA A 3 -21.67 39.82 -45.12
N ALA A 4 -20.59 39.96 -44.34
CA ALA A 4 -20.45 40.12 -42.89
C ALA A 4 -21.55 39.65 -41.91
N ILE A 5 -21.13 38.85 -40.92
CA ILE A 5 -21.67 38.93 -39.56
C ILE A 5 -20.50 38.94 -38.57
N SER A 6 -20.45 40.06 -37.84
CA SER A 6 -19.60 40.34 -36.69
C SER A 6 -20.07 39.50 -35.48
N SER A 7 -19.14 38.89 -34.75
CA SER A 7 -19.40 38.39 -33.40
C SER A 7 -18.35 38.91 -32.43
N THR A 8 -18.87 39.69 -31.51
CA THR A 8 -18.30 40.36 -30.33
C THR A 8 -17.31 39.54 -29.51
N ASP A 9 -16.20 40.19 -29.19
CA ASP A 9 -15.30 39.90 -28.08
C ASP A 9 -15.96 40.37 -26.76
N GLY A 10 -15.89 39.55 -25.70
CA GLY A 10 -16.66 39.80 -24.47
C GLY A 10 -16.41 38.80 -23.36
N THR A 11 -15.29 38.96 -22.66
CA THR A 11 -15.08 38.71 -21.22
C THR A 11 -15.65 37.44 -20.59
N ALA A 12 -14.73 36.53 -20.20
CA ALA A 12 -14.88 35.74 -18.99
C ALA A 12 -13.54 35.71 -18.24
N VAL A 13 -13.33 36.69 -17.36
CA VAL A 13 -12.32 36.60 -16.30
C VAL A 13 -12.90 35.67 -15.24
N HIS A 14 -12.50 34.40 -15.26
CA HIS A 14 -12.83 33.48 -14.18
C HIS A 14 -11.80 33.68 -13.05
N ASN A 15 -12.18 34.46 -12.06
CA ASN A 15 -11.53 34.49 -10.75
C ASN A 15 -11.62 33.10 -10.12
N GLY A 16 -10.48 32.42 -9.98
CA GLY A 16 -10.36 31.10 -9.36
C GLY A 16 -9.27 31.06 -8.31
N ALA A 17 -9.22 32.04 -7.39
CA ALA A 17 -8.22 32.09 -6.32
C ALA A 17 -8.73 31.52 -4.97
N GLY A 18 -9.97 31.03 -4.90
CA GLY A 18 -10.61 30.56 -3.66
C GLY A 18 -10.71 29.04 -3.48
N SER A 19 -10.32 28.23 -4.47
CA SER A 19 -10.56 26.77 -4.50
C SER A 19 -9.36 25.92 -4.08
N THR A 20 -8.14 26.45 -4.16
CA THR A 20 -6.89 25.66 -4.06
C THR A 20 -6.48 25.34 -2.63
N ALA A 21 -6.75 26.23 -1.66
CA ALA A 21 -6.42 25.99 -0.26
C ALA A 21 -7.31 24.90 0.37
N SER A 22 -8.60 24.85 -0.02
CA SER A 22 -9.52 23.81 0.46
C SER A 22 -9.21 22.44 -0.12
N SER A 23 -8.79 22.37 -1.40
CA SER A 23 -8.40 21.10 -2.03
C SER A 23 -7.08 20.57 -1.47
N GLN A 24 -6.09 21.44 -1.25
CA GLN A 24 -4.81 21.05 -0.64
C GLN A 24 -4.96 20.51 0.79
N VAL A 25 -5.86 21.09 1.59
CA VAL A 25 -6.16 20.60 2.95
C VAL A 25 -6.85 19.23 2.90
N ASP A 26 -7.70 18.99 1.90
CA ASP A 26 -8.37 17.69 1.71
C ASP A 26 -7.39 16.61 1.22
N GLU A 27 -6.49 16.96 0.30
CA GLU A 27 -5.42 16.07 -0.18
C GLU A 27 -4.45 15.68 0.93
N ALA A 28 -3.98 16.64 1.73
CA ALA A 28 -3.08 16.37 2.86
C ALA A 28 -3.75 15.42 3.89
N LYS A 29 -5.04 15.64 4.18
CA LYS A 29 -5.82 14.78 5.07
C LYS A 29 -6.05 13.39 4.48
N ALA A 30 -6.30 13.28 3.17
CA ALA A 30 -6.44 12.01 2.48
C ALA A 30 -5.13 11.20 2.53
N LEU A 31 -3.99 11.87 2.31
CA LEU A 31 -2.68 11.26 2.38
C LEU A 31 -2.31 10.80 3.79
N GLU A 32 -2.63 11.60 4.80
CA GLU A 32 -2.47 11.23 6.22
C GLU A 32 -3.27 9.96 6.56
N ARG A 33 -4.52 9.87 6.09
CA ARG A 33 -5.37 8.68 6.27
C ARG A 33 -4.81 7.45 5.56
N LEU A 34 -4.28 7.61 4.33
CA LEU A 34 -3.62 6.52 3.62
C LEU A 34 -2.38 6.04 4.39
N LEU A 35 -1.54 6.96 4.85
CA LEU A 35 -0.37 6.64 5.67
C LEU A 35 -0.77 5.89 6.95
N GLU A 36 -1.81 6.35 7.64
CA GLU A 36 -2.32 5.68 8.84
C GLU A 36 -2.74 4.25 8.53
N VAL A 37 -3.56 4.04 7.50
CA VAL A 37 -4.01 2.70 7.09
C VAL A 37 -2.83 1.82 6.70
N SER A 38 -1.90 2.31 5.87
CA SER A 38 -0.71 1.56 5.46
C SER A 38 0.13 1.12 6.66
N THR A 39 0.37 2.01 7.63
CA THR A 39 1.16 1.69 8.81
C THR A 39 0.45 0.72 9.76
N LEU A 40 -0.88 0.82 9.92
CA LEU A 40 -1.67 -0.15 10.68
C LEU A 40 -1.65 -1.54 10.03
N VAL A 41 -1.78 -1.63 8.70
CA VAL A 41 -1.73 -2.90 7.95
C VAL A 41 -0.34 -3.56 8.08
N LEU A 42 0.75 -2.79 8.01
CA LEU A 42 2.10 -3.33 8.24
C LEU A 42 2.33 -3.71 9.71
N ALA A 43 1.74 -2.98 10.66
CA ALA A 43 1.84 -3.32 12.08
C ALA A 43 1.16 -4.66 12.42
N GLN A 44 0.16 -5.10 11.64
CA GLN A 44 -0.40 -6.45 11.77
C GLN A 44 0.67 -7.54 11.53
N ALA A 45 1.57 -7.33 10.58
CA ALA A 45 2.69 -8.26 10.34
C ALA A 45 3.69 -8.26 11.49
N VAL A 46 3.98 -7.09 12.06
CA VAL A 46 4.84 -6.98 13.26
C VAL A 46 4.21 -7.78 14.40
N ASN A 47 2.92 -7.56 14.69
CA ASN A 47 2.21 -8.29 15.74
C ASN A 47 2.19 -9.81 15.51
N LEU A 48 1.93 -10.26 14.27
CA LEU A 48 2.01 -11.67 13.90
C LEU A 48 3.39 -12.25 14.24
N VAL A 49 4.46 -11.62 13.76
CA VAL A 49 5.83 -12.13 13.89
C VAL A 49 6.30 -12.11 15.34
N ASP A 50 5.92 -11.08 16.11
CA ASP A 50 6.37 -10.91 17.50
C ASP A 50 5.57 -11.78 18.48
N ASN A 51 4.24 -11.81 18.33
CA ASN A 51 3.34 -12.38 19.33
C ASN A 51 2.73 -13.74 18.95
N SER A 52 2.58 -14.05 17.66
CA SER A 52 1.88 -15.26 17.21
C SER A 52 2.81 -16.37 16.75
N LEU A 53 3.94 -16.00 16.13
CA LEU A 53 4.98 -16.97 15.76
C LEU A 53 5.89 -17.23 16.95
N VAL A 54 6.34 -18.46 17.12
CA VAL A 54 7.23 -18.90 18.21
C VAL A 54 8.59 -19.40 17.71
N SER A 55 8.73 -19.71 16.42
CA SER A 55 10.00 -20.12 15.81
C SER A 55 10.14 -19.63 14.36
N ASP A 56 11.40 -19.57 13.89
CA ASP A 56 11.74 -19.21 12.51
C ASP A 56 11.20 -20.25 11.49
N ASP A 57 11.08 -21.51 11.90
CA ASP A 57 10.56 -22.59 11.03
C ASP A 57 9.13 -22.28 10.52
N GLN A 58 8.32 -21.60 11.32
CA GLN A 58 6.95 -21.24 10.94
C GLN A 58 6.89 -20.22 9.80
N LEU A 59 7.94 -19.43 9.57
CA LEU A 59 8.03 -18.54 8.40
C LEU A 59 8.23 -19.31 7.09
N THR A 60 8.86 -20.48 7.16
CA THR A 60 9.29 -21.25 5.99
C THR A 60 8.43 -22.49 5.71
N ALA A 61 7.56 -22.85 6.67
CA ALA A 61 6.58 -23.91 6.57
C ALA A 61 5.78 -23.81 5.26
N LYS A 62 5.74 -24.91 4.51
CA LYS A 62 5.05 -24.99 3.23
C LYS A 62 3.56 -25.19 3.48
N SER A 63 2.75 -24.35 2.84
CA SER A 63 1.31 -24.51 2.89
C SER A 63 0.87 -25.79 2.17
N GLN A 64 -0.11 -26.48 2.76
CA GLN A 64 -0.79 -27.61 2.17
C GLN A 64 -1.79 -27.17 1.09
N TYR A 65 -2.47 -26.04 1.30
CA TYR A 65 -3.50 -25.54 0.38
C TYR A 65 -2.99 -24.54 -0.66
N ILE A 66 -1.83 -23.94 -0.45
CA ILE A 66 -1.25 -22.92 -1.33
C ILE A 66 0.16 -23.36 -1.78
N PRO A 67 0.27 -24.17 -2.86
CA PRO A 67 1.54 -24.73 -3.30
C PRO A 67 2.65 -23.69 -3.48
N GLY A 68 3.84 -24.01 -2.95
CA GLY A 68 5.03 -23.15 -3.04
C GLY A 68 5.04 -21.92 -2.12
N SER A 69 3.97 -21.69 -1.36
CA SER A 69 3.81 -20.52 -0.49
C SER A 69 4.20 -20.80 0.96
N THR A 70 4.62 -19.73 1.65
CA THR A 70 4.97 -19.71 3.08
C THR A 70 4.57 -18.36 3.67
N ILE A 71 4.47 -18.27 5.00
CA ILE A 71 4.22 -16.99 5.68
C ILE A 71 5.31 -15.97 5.31
N GLY A 72 6.58 -16.34 5.44
CA GLY A 72 7.71 -15.44 5.15
C GLY A 72 7.69 -14.86 3.73
N LYS A 73 7.35 -15.67 2.72
CA LYS A 73 7.23 -15.21 1.33
C LYS A 73 6.13 -14.18 1.13
N HIS A 74 4.97 -14.36 1.79
CA HIS A 74 3.86 -13.41 1.73
C HIS A 74 4.18 -12.11 2.48
N LEU A 75 4.77 -12.22 3.66
CA LEU A 75 5.25 -11.07 4.44
C LEU A 75 6.20 -10.20 3.61
N ARG A 76 7.23 -10.81 3.03
CA ARG A 76 8.18 -10.11 2.15
C ARG A 76 7.46 -9.49 0.95
N HIS A 77 6.62 -10.25 0.25
CA HIS A 77 5.97 -9.74 -0.95
C HIS A 77 5.09 -8.52 -0.72
N ALA A 78 4.32 -8.52 0.37
CA ALA A 78 3.50 -7.39 0.78
C ALA A 78 4.35 -6.17 1.13
N ARG A 79 5.42 -6.37 1.92
CA ARG A 79 6.35 -5.30 2.31
C ARG A 79 7.06 -4.69 1.10
N ASP A 80 7.49 -5.52 0.14
CA ASP A 80 8.23 -5.07 -1.04
C ASP A 80 7.42 -4.09 -1.89
N HIS A 81 6.09 -4.22 -1.97
CA HIS A 81 5.26 -3.27 -2.73
C HIS A 81 5.39 -1.84 -2.21
N PHE A 82 5.33 -1.65 -0.88
CA PHE A 82 5.54 -0.32 -0.29
C PHE A 82 6.92 0.22 -0.61
N MET A 83 7.92 -0.66 -0.70
CA MET A 83 9.31 -0.23 -0.76
C MET A 83 9.75 0.07 -2.17
N LEU A 84 9.29 -0.72 -3.14
CA LEU A 84 9.38 -0.38 -4.55
C LEU A 84 8.67 0.93 -4.86
N LEU A 85 7.50 1.19 -4.23
CA LEU A 85 6.83 2.48 -4.35
C LEU A 85 7.68 3.62 -3.80
N MET A 86 8.18 3.53 -2.56
CA MET A 86 9.04 4.57 -1.99
C MET A 86 10.33 4.76 -2.80
N ASP A 87 10.94 3.68 -3.29
CA ASP A 87 12.15 3.73 -4.10
C ASP A 87 11.92 4.47 -5.42
N SER A 88 10.77 4.28 -6.06
CA SER A 88 10.41 5.00 -7.29
C SER A 88 10.34 6.53 -7.12
N MET A 89 10.13 7.00 -5.89
CA MET A 89 10.07 8.43 -5.56
C MET A 89 11.45 9.04 -5.27
N THR A 90 12.51 8.24 -5.16
CA THR A 90 13.87 8.72 -4.90
C THR A 90 14.57 9.25 -6.16
N THR A 91 14.11 8.83 -7.35
CA THR A 91 14.64 9.29 -8.64
C THR A 91 13.95 10.57 -9.09
N SER A 92 14.66 11.45 -9.79
CA SER A 92 14.05 12.61 -10.44
C SER A 92 12.97 12.17 -11.45
N ALA A 93 11.91 12.98 -11.59
CA ALA A 93 10.86 12.73 -12.56
C ALA A 93 11.41 12.50 -13.99
N PRO A 94 10.80 11.60 -14.79
CA PRO A 94 9.58 10.84 -14.48
C PRO A 94 9.82 9.69 -13.47
N HIS A 95 8.91 9.55 -12.51
CA HIS A 95 8.92 8.45 -11.55
C HIS A 95 8.49 7.14 -12.22
N ILE A 96 9.34 6.11 -12.15
CA ILE A 96 9.07 4.81 -12.75
C ILE A 96 8.92 3.77 -11.64
N LEU A 97 7.75 3.16 -11.57
CA LEU A 97 7.45 2.08 -10.64
C LEU A 97 7.42 0.75 -11.37
N ASN A 98 8.00 -0.29 -10.75
CA ASN A 98 7.93 -1.66 -11.25
C ASN A 98 7.86 -2.64 -10.08
N TYR A 99 6.69 -3.25 -9.87
CA TYR A 99 6.47 -4.24 -8.81
C TYR A 99 7.07 -5.62 -9.10
N ASP A 100 7.46 -5.90 -10.34
CA ASP A 100 8.07 -7.18 -10.73
C ASP A 100 9.55 -7.27 -10.33
N VAL A 101 10.16 -6.15 -9.90
CA VAL A 101 11.52 -6.12 -9.37
C VAL A 101 11.59 -6.96 -8.10
N ARG A 102 12.47 -7.96 -8.10
CA ARG A 102 12.68 -8.84 -6.94
C ARG A 102 14.00 -8.54 -6.25
N SER A 103 13.93 -8.31 -4.95
CA SER A 103 15.09 -8.40 -4.07
C SER A 103 15.60 -9.85 -4.04
N ARG A 104 16.93 -10.02 -4.03
CA ARG A 104 17.59 -11.32 -3.83
C ARG A 104 18.08 -11.40 -2.39
N ASN A 105 18.13 -12.60 -1.83
CA ASN A 105 18.60 -12.86 -0.46
C ASN A 105 17.84 -12.05 0.59
N THR A 106 16.65 -12.51 0.98
CA THR A 106 15.78 -11.81 1.93
C THR A 106 15.67 -12.58 3.25
N PRO A 107 16.55 -12.29 4.24
CA PRO A 107 16.52 -12.95 5.55
C PRO A 107 15.16 -12.93 6.24
N MET A 108 14.33 -11.91 5.99
CA MET A 108 12.97 -11.82 6.52
C MET A 108 12.04 -12.98 6.13
N GLU A 109 12.35 -13.74 5.07
CA GLU A 109 11.54 -14.91 4.70
C GLU A 109 11.75 -16.09 5.65
N SER A 110 12.84 -16.11 6.42
CA SER A 110 13.25 -17.24 7.24
C SER A 110 13.74 -16.89 8.63
N CYS A 111 13.78 -15.61 9.01
CA CYS A 111 14.19 -15.16 10.33
C CYS A 111 13.20 -14.12 10.87
N ARG A 112 12.61 -14.40 12.04
CA ARG A 112 11.63 -13.52 12.70
C ARG A 112 12.22 -12.16 13.02
N GLN A 113 13.44 -12.10 13.56
CA GLN A 113 14.08 -10.82 13.87
C GLN A 113 14.28 -9.98 12.60
N SER A 114 14.79 -10.59 11.53
CA SER A 114 14.95 -9.87 10.25
C SER A 114 13.62 -9.40 9.66
N ALA A 115 12.52 -10.14 9.87
CA ALA A 115 11.19 -9.69 9.48
C ALA A 115 10.71 -8.49 10.31
N LEU A 116 10.88 -8.53 11.63
CA LEU A 116 10.54 -7.41 12.52
C LEU A 116 11.31 -6.14 12.14
N ASP A 117 12.61 -6.26 11.90
CA ASP A 117 13.46 -5.14 11.49
C ASP A 117 13.00 -4.58 10.14
N ALA A 118 12.70 -5.45 9.16
CA ALA A 118 12.27 -5.04 7.82
C ALA A 118 10.92 -4.32 7.80
N PHE A 119 9.97 -4.74 8.64
CA PHE A 119 8.66 -4.08 8.78
C PHE A 119 8.77 -2.78 9.58
N SER A 120 9.56 -2.77 10.65
CA SER A 120 9.80 -1.57 11.45
C SER A 120 10.44 -0.46 10.62
N GLU A 121 11.43 -0.81 9.80
CA GLU A 121 12.04 0.13 8.85
C GLU A 121 11.03 0.60 7.80
N ALA A 122 10.23 -0.30 7.22
CA ALA A 122 9.22 0.10 6.24
C ALA A 122 8.20 1.10 6.83
N ILE A 123 7.73 0.85 8.05
CA ILE A 123 6.82 1.76 8.76
C ILE A 123 7.50 3.11 9.05
N ALA A 124 8.74 3.10 9.53
CA ALA A 124 9.49 4.32 9.81
C ALA A 124 9.73 5.14 8.53
N ARG A 125 10.07 4.48 7.43
CA ARG A 125 10.26 5.09 6.12
C ARG A 125 8.97 5.70 5.58
N LEU A 126 7.84 4.98 5.63
CA LEU A 126 6.54 5.53 5.23
C LEU A 126 6.19 6.80 6.02
N ARG A 127 6.36 6.77 7.35
CA ARG A 127 6.10 7.95 8.21
C ARG A 127 6.97 9.14 7.85
N ARG A 128 8.21 8.90 7.42
CA ARG A 128 9.17 9.95 7.05
C ARG A 128 8.88 10.53 5.67
N GLU A 129 8.61 9.68 4.68
CA GLU A 129 8.63 10.06 3.25
C GLU A 129 7.24 10.40 2.71
N VAL A 130 6.18 9.68 3.10
CA VAL A 130 4.82 9.92 2.59
C VAL A 130 4.35 11.36 2.76
N PRO A 131 4.56 12.04 3.92
CA PRO A 131 4.11 13.44 4.08
C PRO A 131 4.81 14.44 3.14
N THR A 132 5.89 14.04 2.47
CA THR A 132 6.67 14.91 1.56
C THR A 132 6.28 14.77 0.10
N ILE A 133 5.35 13.87 -0.23
CA ILE A 133 4.97 13.52 -1.60
C ILE A 133 3.52 13.97 -1.85
N ALA A 134 3.23 14.56 -3.00
CA ALA A 134 1.87 14.95 -3.35
C ALA A 134 0.99 13.72 -3.60
N LEU A 135 -0.30 13.78 -3.20
CA LEU A 135 -1.24 12.68 -3.39
C LEU A 135 -1.35 12.26 -4.86
N ASP A 136 -1.45 13.25 -5.75
CA ASP A 136 -1.60 13.05 -7.19
C ASP A 136 -0.26 13.06 -7.95
N GLU A 137 0.87 12.87 -7.25
CA GLU A 137 2.19 12.81 -7.88
C GLU A 137 2.22 11.73 -8.98
N PRO A 138 2.47 12.10 -10.26
CA PRO A 138 2.38 11.16 -11.38
C PRO A 138 3.45 10.07 -11.36
N ILE A 139 3.04 8.83 -11.60
CA ILE A 139 3.92 7.67 -11.70
C ILE A 139 3.63 6.92 -13.01
N THR A 140 4.69 6.53 -13.71
CA THR A 140 4.60 5.56 -14.81
C THR A 140 4.88 4.16 -14.29
N LEU A 141 3.85 3.30 -14.29
CA LEU A 141 3.94 1.91 -13.84
C LEU A 141 4.31 1.00 -15.02
N HIS A 142 5.41 0.28 -14.86
CA HIS A 142 5.83 -0.81 -15.73
C HIS A 142 5.46 -2.14 -15.09
N ALA A 143 4.78 -3.01 -15.84
CA ALA A 143 4.38 -4.33 -15.38
C ALA A 143 4.53 -5.37 -16.49
N VAL A 144 4.70 -6.64 -16.14
CA VAL A 144 4.81 -7.76 -17.07
C VAL A 144 3.78 -8.84 -16.73
N THR A 145 2.71 -8.94 -17.51
CA THR A 145 1.67 -9.98 -17.31
C THR A 145 1.01 -10.45 -18.61
N PRO A 146 1.49 -11.53 -19.26
CA PRO A 146 2.90 -11.93 -19.37
C PRO A 146 3.69 -11.00 -20.33
N TYR A 147 3.02 -10.01 -20.92
CA TYR A 147 3.60 -9.04 -21.83
C TYR A 147 3.92 -7.73 -21.10
N PRO A 148 4.95 -6.98 -21.52
CA PRO A 148 5.23 -5.65 -20.98
C PRO A 148 4.03 -4.71 -21.18
N GLN A 149 3.65 -4.02 -20.11
CA GLN A 149 2.63 -2.98 -20.07
C GLN A 149 3.22 -1.72 -19.45
N ILE A 150 2.81 -0.57 -19.96
CA ILE A 150 3.13 0.75 -19.41
C ILE A 150 1.80 1.47 -19.18
N VAL A 151 1.51 1.79 -17.92
CA VAL A 151 0.26 2.46 -17.53
C VAL A 151 0.55 3.64 -16.62
N GLN A 152 -0.32 4.64 -16.66
CA GLN A 152 -0.22 5.83 -15.81
C GLN A 152 -0.98 5.64 -14.51
N THR A 153 -0.42 6.16 -13.42
CA THR A 153 -0.98 6.09 -12.08
C THR A 153 -0.52 7.29 -11.24
N SER A 154 -0.96 7.36 -9.98
CA SER A 154 -0.54 8.38 -9.02
C SER A 154 -0.04 7.75 -7.72
N PHE A 155 0.78 8.49 -6.98
CA PHE A 155 1.33 8.03 -5.69
C PHE A 155 0.25 7.58 -4.70
N GLY A 156 -0.79 8.39 -4.49
CA GLY A 156 -1.90 8.07 -3.59
C GLY A 156 -2.63 6.79 -3.97
N ARG A 157 -2.88 6.59 -5.27
CA ARG A 157 -3.48 5.33 -5.78
C ARG A 157 -2.58 4.15 -5.46
N GLU A 158 -1.28 4.25 -5.75
CA GLU A 158 -0.34 3.14 -5.52
C GLU A 158 -0.14 2.83 -4.03
N LEU A 159 -0.15 3.84 -3.16
CA LEU A 159 -0.08 3.64 -1.71
C LEU A 159 -1.32 2.91 -1.19
N TRP A 160 -2.51 3.31 -1.67
CA TRP A 160 -3.76 2.60 -1.39
C TRP A 160 -3.72 1.15 -1.90
N PHE A 161 -3.24 0.94 -3.13
CA PHE A 161 -3.10 -0.39 -3.72
C PHE A 161 -2.16 -1.29 -2.91
N ALA A 162 -0.99 -0.78 -2.50
CA ALA A 162 -0.04 -1.52 -1.67
C ALA A 162 -0.67 -1.98 -0.33
N ALA A 163 -1.48 -1.11 0.31
CA ALA A 163 -2.21 -1.46 1.52
C ALA A 163 -3.24 -2.57 1.29
N LEU A 164 -4.06 -2.47 0.23
CA LEU A 164 -5.04 -3.49 -0.11
C LEU A 164 -4.37 -4.83 -0.49
N HIS A 165 -3.26 -4.77 -1.22
CA HIS A 165 -2.47 -5.94 -1.63
C HIS A 165 -1.82 -6.64 -0.43
N ALA A 166 -1.35 -5.88 0.55
CA ALA A 166 -0.87 -6.43 1.80
C ALA A 166 -1.98 -7.15 2.59
N VAL A 167 -3.18 -6.56 2.68
CA VAL A 167 -4.34 -7.23 3.30
C VAL A 167 -4.71 -8.52 2.55
N HIS A 168 -4.67 -8.51 1.22
CA HIS A 168 -4.85 -9.73 0.43
C HIS A 168 -3.84 -10.82 0.85
N HIS A 169 -2.56 -10.48 1.01
CA HIS A 169 -1.56 -11.42 1.51
C HIS A 169 -1.78 -11.85 2.96
N TRP A 170 -2.29 -10.98 3.83
CA TRP A 170 -2.68 -11.36 5.19
C TRP A 170 -3.78 -12.42 5.20
N SER A 171 -4.72 -12.39 4.25
CA SER A 171 -5.71 -13.47 4.11
C SER A 171 -5.06 -14.82 3.79
N MET A 172 -4.03 -14.83 2.93
CA MET A 172 -3.27 -16.04 2.62
C MET A 172 -2.45 -16.49 3.84
N VAL A 173 -1.77 -15.56 4.51
CA VAL A 173 -1.03 -15.85 5.76
C VAL A 173 -1.95 -16.44 6.83
N ARG A 174 -3.18 -15.95 6.97
CA ARG A 174 -4.19 -16.52 7.89
C ARG A 174 -4.46 -17.98 7.58
N VAL A 175 -4.61 -18.36 6.31
CA VAL A 175 -4.80 -19.76 5.91
C VAL A 175 -3.60 -20.61 6.34
N ILE A 176 -2.38 -20.17 6.00
CA ILE A 176 -1.16 -20.93 6.32
C ILE A 176 -0.96 -21.05 7.84
N ALA A 177 -1.20 -19.97 8.59
CA ALA A 177 -1.15 -19.98 10.05
C ALA A 177 -2.17 -20.97 10.65
N GLY A 178 -3.39 -21.02 10.10
CA GLY A 178 -4.42 -21.97 10.49
C GLY A 178 -4.03 -23.43 10.25
N GLU A 179 -3.34 -23.74 9.15
CA GLU A 179 -2.78 -25.08 8.89
C GLU A 179 -1.78 -25.54 9.97
N MET A 180 -1.13 -24.58 10.62
CA MET A 180 -0.18 -24.82 11.72
C MET A 180 -0.84 -24.76 13.11
N GLY A 181 -2.16 -24.57 13.19
CA GLY A 181 -2.88 -24.41 14.46
C GLY A 181 -2.60 -23.08 15.18
N ILE A 182 -2.05 -22.08 14.48
CA ILE A 182 -1.75 -20.76 15.04
C ILE A 182 -3.04 -19.94 15.06
N THR A 183 -3.40 -19.44 16.24
CA THR A 183 -4.54 -18.53 16.39
C THR A 183 -4.08 -17.10 16.17
N LEU A 184 -4.80 -16.38 15.30
CA LEU A 184 -4.53 -14.98 14.98
C LEU A 184 -5.67 -14.09 15.49
N GLU A 185 -5.38 -12.79 15.65
CA GLU A 185 -6.42 -11.80 15.92
C GLU A 185 -7.55 -11.87 14.89
N GLU A 186 -8.79 -11.67 15.34
CA GLU A 186 -9.98 -11.82 14.50
C GLU A 186 -9.94 -10.92 13.26
N SER A 187 -9.40 -9.70 13.39
CA SER A 187 -9.29 -8.74 12.28
C SER A 187 -8.16 -9.00 11.28
N PHE A 188 -7.22 -9.91 11.56
CA PHE A 188 -6.03 -10.09 10.73
C PHE A 188 -6.38 -10.56 9.31
N GLY A 189 -5.96 -9.83 8.27
CA GLY A 189 -6.27 -10.19 6.88
C GLY A 189 -7.70 -9.99 6.42
N PHE A 190 -8.49 -9.22 7.16
CA PHE A 190 -9.75 -8.65 6.66
C PHE A 190 -9.54 -7.24 6.13
N ALA A 191 -10.25 -6.90 5.06
CA ALA A 191 -10.27 -5.55 4.52
C ALA A 191 -10.87 -4.56 5.53
N PRO A 192 -10.31 -3.34 5.65
CA PRO A 192 -10.87 -2.31 6.53
C PRO A 192 -12.36 -2.05 6.25
N SER A 193 -12.79 -2.05 4.99
CA SER A 193 -14.20 -1.88 4.61
C SER A 193 -15.09 -2.99 5.17
N THR A 194 -14.63 -4.24 5.17
CA THR A 194 -15.34 -5.37 5.77
C THR A 194 -15.46 -5.21 7.28
N LEU A 195 -14.38 -4.83 7.95
CA LEU A 195 -14.35 -4.62 9.40
C LEU A 195 -15.29 -3.47 9.83
N VAL A 196 -15.31 -2.38 9.06
CA VAL A 196 -16.24 -1.26 9.27
C VAL A 196 -17.69 -1.70 9.08
N HIS A 197 -17.98 -2.45 8.02
CA HIS A 197 -19.33 -2.98 7.78
C HIS A 197 -19.81 -3.91 8.90
N GLN A 198 -18.89 -4.69 9.49
CA GLN A 198 -19.16 -5.59 10.60
C GLN A 198 -19.18 -4.91 11.98
N GLY A 199 -18.90 -3.61 12.05
CA GLY A 199 -18.84 -2.87 13.32
C GLY A 199 -17.69 -3.31 14.23
N SER A 200 -16.58 -3.79 13.65
CA SER A 200 -15.43 -4.31 14.41
C SER A 200 -14.76 -3.20 15.24
N GLU A 201 -14.41 -3.51 16.50
CA GLU A 201 -13.67 -2.59 17.36
C GLU A 201 -12.15 -2.56 17.09
N ALA A 202 -11.65 -3.41 16.19
CA ALA A 202 -10.25 -3.44 15.81
C ALA A 202 -9.77 -2.08 15.23
N PRO A 203 -8.46 -1.77 15.26
CA PRO A 203 -7.94 -0.49 14.78
C PRO A 203 -8.38 -0.10 13.36
N LEU A 204 -8.57 -1.08 12.46
CA LEU A 204 -9.03 -0.89 11.07
C LEU A 204 -10.56 -0.97 10.90
N GLY A 205 -11.32 -1.32 11.95
CA GLY A 205 -12.77 -1.50 11.91
C GLY A 205 -13.59 -0.30 12.39
N LYS A 206 -12.96 0.70 13.00
CA LYS A 206 -13.63 1.92 13.45
C LYS A 206 -13.62 2.95 12.32
N PRO A 207 -14.77 3.34 11.73
CA PRO A 207 -14.81 4.44 10.78
C PRO A 207 -14.35 5.72 11.49
N LYS A 208 -13.20 6.25 11.08
CA LYS A 208 -12.68 7.52 11.58
C LYS A 208 -13.27 8.65 10.74
N ILE A 209 -14.40 9.18 11.19
CA ILE A 209 -15.12 10.30 10.57
C ILE A 209 -14.20 11.53 10.48
#